data_AF-A0A972ZHE2-F1
#
_entry.id   AF-A0A972ZHE2-F1
#
_cell.length_a   1.000
_cell.length_b   1.000
_cell.length_c   1.000
_cell.angle_alpha   90.00
_cell.angle_beta   90.00
_cell.angle_gamma   90.00
#
_symmetry.space_group_name_H-M   'P 1'
#
loop_
_entity.id
_entity.type
_entity.pdbx_description
1 polymer ?
#
loop_
_entity_poly.entity_id
_entity_poly.type
_entity_poly.pdbx_seq_one_letter_code
_entity_poly.pdbx_strand_id
1 'polypeptide(L)'
;MADSRSIASPFIIAAVLLACAISWFFIDLPAVILFHALDQPPYHDLFKAITRLGQSEWYLVGGILLYLFFRKTKPRQAAAGLFLFTTTAVSGLGANLIKFIAGRARPKLFFSEGINGFNFFHIEHAWASFPSGHSATAFSVAMAFALLWPKGRPLFLLAGALIAFSRIFLTQHYPSDVIAGSYIGIASSILLYHHYFKKQLHD
;
A
#
# COMPACT_ATOMS: atom_id res chain seq x y z
N MET A 1 0.19 -21.07 -3.83
CA MET A 1 0.11 -20.10 -4.93
C MET A 1 -1.27 -19.46 -4.81
N ALA A 2 -1.38 -18.16 -4.51
CA ALA A 2 -2.68 -17.57 -4.18
C ALA A 2 -3.57 -17.50 -5.42
N ASP A 3 -4.77 -18.08 -5.36
CA ASP A 3 -5.78 -17.94 -6.40
C ASP A 3 -6.35 -16.51 -6.39
N SER A 4 -6.48 -15.87 -7.56
CA SER A 4 -7.07 -14.52 -7.67
C SER A 4 -8.52 -14.51 -7.21
N ARG A 5 -9.23 -15.65 -7.31
CA ARG A 5 -10.58 -15.78 -6.75
C ARG A 5 -10.57 -15.79 -5.22
N SER A 6 -9.47 -16.24 -4.61
CA SER A 6 -9.32 -16.26 -3.16
C SER A 6 -9.08 -14.86 -2.61
N ILE A 7 -8.19 -14.05 -3.20
CA ILE A 7 -7.83 -12.73 -2.64
C ILE A 7 -8.98 -11.72 -2.65
N ALA A 8 -9.86 -11.79 -3.66
CA ALA A 8 -11.06 -10.98 -3.78
C ALA A 8 -12.31 -11.69 -3.24
N SER A 9 -12.15 -12.80 -2.52
CA SER A 9 -13.29 -13.51 -1.95
C SER A 9 -13.99 -12.64 -0.88
N PRO A 10 -15.33 -12.71 -0.76
CA PRO A 10 -16.07 -11.96 0.25
C PRO A 10 -15.55 -12.23 1.67
N PHE A 11 -15.05 -13.45 1.94
CA PHE A 11 -14.48 -13.82 3.23
C PHE A 11 -13.21 -13.04 3.56
N ILE A 12 -12.25 -12.92 2.62
CA ILE A 12 -11.03 -12.15 2.86
C ILE A 12 -11.34 -10.66 2.99
N ILE A 13 -12.24 -10.14 2.17
CA ILE A 13 -12.68 -8.74 2.28
C ILE A 13 -13.30 -8.50 3.66
N ALA A 14 -14.21 -9.36 4.10
CA ALA A 14 -14.82 -9.27 5.43
C ALA A 14 -13.78 -9.36 6.55
N ALA A 15 -12.79 -10.25 6.44
CA ALA A 15 -11.71 -10.37 7.41
C ALA A 15 -10.84 -9.09 7.48
N VAL A 16 -10.53 -8.48 6.34
CA VAL A 16 -9.77 -7.22 6.28
C VAL A 16 -10.58 -6.07 6.87
N LEU A 17 -11.88 -5.97 6.55
CA LEU A 17 -12.76 -4.96 7.13
C LEU A 17 -12.91 -5.15 8.64
N LEU A 18 -13.03 -6.39 9.12
CA LEU A 18 -13.05 -6.72 10.53
C LEU A 18 -11.74 -6.32 11.22
N ALA A 19 -10.59 -6.60 10.60
CA ALA A 19 -9.28 -6.19 11.12
C ALA A 19 -9.16 -4.66 11.18
N CYS A 20 -9.66 -3.94 10.18
CA CYS A 20 -9.72 -2.48 10.20
C CYS A 20 -10.62 -1.96 11.32
N ALA A 21 -11.78 -2.58 11.55
CA ALA A 21 -12.69 -2.21 12.63
C ALA A 21 -12.09 -2.47 14.01
N ILE A 22 -11.50 -3.66 14.24
CA ILE A 22 -10.79 -3.97 15.49
C ILE A 22 -9.67 -2.96 15.72
N SER A 23 -8.89 -2.66 14.68
CA SER A 23 -7.82 -1.67 14.76
C SER A 23 -8.37 -0.28 15.09
N TRP A 24 -9.43 0.18 14.43
CA TRP A 24 -10.09 1.45 14.70
C TRP A 24 -10.50 1.60 16.17
N PHE A 25 -11.17 0.59 16.73
CA PHE A 25 -11.71 0.67 18.08
C PHE A 25 -10.65 0.51 19.18
N PHE A 26 -9.61 -0.30 18.95
CA PHE A 26 -8.70 -0.73 20.02
C PHE A 26 -7.24 -0.34 19.84
N ILE A 27 -6.78 -0.11 18.61
CA ILE A 27 -5.34 -0.01 18.29
C ILE A 27 -4.97 1.36 17.76
N ASP A 28 -5.84 1.97 16.95
CA ASP A 28 -5.48 3.11 16.13
C ASP A 28 -5.01 4.30 16.95
N LEU A 29 -5.81 4.73 17.92
CA LEU A 29 -5.49 5.88 18.76
C LEU A 29 -4.33 5.59 19.74
N PRO A 30 -4.31 4.46 20.48
CA PRO A 30 -3.16 4.11 21.32
C PRO A 30 -1.85 4.03 20.55
N ALA A 31 -1.86 3.46 19.33
CA ALA A 31 -0.66 3.35 18.51
C ALA A 31 -0.14 4.72 18.08
N VAL A 32 -0.99 5.62 17.57
CA VAL A 32 -0.49 6.94 17.15
C VAL A 32 -0.04 7.79 18.33
N ILE A 33 -0.68 7.68 19.50
CA ILE A 33 -0.22 8.38 20.72
C ILE A 33 1.16 7.84 21.14
N LEU A 34 1.32 6.52 21.19
CA LEU A 34 2.60 5.89 21.52
C LEU A 34 3.70 6.35 20.57
N PHE A 35 3.49 6.22 19.26
CA PHE A 35 4.52 6.56 18.29
C PHE A 35 4.77 8.05 18.17
N HIS A 36 3.76 8.91 18.42
CA HIS A 36 3.99 10.35 18.52
C HIS A 36 4.97 10.70 19.64
N ALA A 37 4.85 10.03 20.80
CA ALA A 37 5.77 10.22 21.92
C ALA A 37 7.20 9.71 21.62
N LEU A 38 7.32 8.69 20.76
CA LEU A 38 8.60 8.10 20.35
C LEU A 38 9.24 8.79 19.12
N ASP A 39 8.50 9.65 18.42
CA ASP A 39 8.95 10.30 17.19
C ASP A 39 9.93 11.44 17.50
N GLN A 40 11.19 11.06 17.72
CA GLN A 40 12.32 11.95 18.00
C GLN A 40 13.53 11.54 17.13
N PRO A 41 14.45 12.46 16.79
CA PRO A 41 15.75 12.06 16.23
C PRO A 41 16.48 11.09 17.17
N PRO A 42 17.14 10.02 16.68
CA PRO A 42 17.40 9.69 15.27
C PRO A 42 16.29 8.86 14.58
N TYR A 43 15.28 8.39 15.33
CA TYR A 43 14.24 7.51 14.80
C TYR A 43 13.39 8.19 13.74
N HIS A 44 13.06 9.48 13.96
CA HIS A 44 12.33 10.28 12.97
C HIS A 44 13.02 10.23 11.59
N ASP A 45 14.32 10.51 11.55
CA ASP A 45 15.09 10.57 10.31
C ASP A 45 15.22 9.20 9.63
N LEU A 46 15.41 8.15 10.44
CA LEU A 46 15.42 6.77 9.95
C LEU A 46 14.11 6.41 9.26
N PHE A 47 12.96 6.60 9.93
CA PHE A 47 11.66 6.26 9.36
C PHE A 47 11.26 7.19 8.21
N LYS A 48 11.74 8.43 8.22
CA LYS A 48 11.61 9.37 7.09
C LYS A 48 12.42 8.92 5.87
N ALA A 49 13.59 8.32 6.06
CA ALA A 49 14.36 7.71 4.98
C ALA A 49 13.65 6.46 4.44
N ILE A 50 13.19 5.57 5.34
CA ILE A 50 12.45 4.36 4.96
C ILE A 50 11.17 4.70 4.19
N THR A 51 10.38 5.67 4.66
CA THR A 51 9.11 5.99 4.00
C THR A 51 9.26 6.55 2.59
N ARG A 52 10.41 7.12 2.23
CA ARG A 52 10.67 7.60 0.85
C ARG A 52 10.66 6.46 -0.16
N LEU A 53 11.01 5.25 0.25
CA LEU A 53 10.90 4.06 -0.59
C LEU A 53 9.43 3.70 -0.87
N GLY A 54 8.46 4.22 -0.11
CA GLY A 54 7.03 4.02 -0.36
C GLY A 54 6.40 4.98 -1.35
N GLN A 55 7.19 5.87 -1.97
CA GLN A 55 6.73 6.81 -3.00
C GLN A 55 6.46 6.07 -4.32
N SER A 56 5.29 6.28 -4.91
CA SER A 56 4.84 5.55 -6.11
C SER A 56 5.63 5.95 -7.36
N GLU A 57 6.16 7.17 -7.39
CA GLU A 57 6.88 7.76 -8.50
C GLU A 57 8.09 6.91 -8.91
N TRP A 58 8.82 6.36 -7.95
CA TRP A 58 9.96 5.47 -8.20
C TRP A 58 9.58 4.26 -9.05
N TYR A 59 8.43 3.66 -8.73
CA TYR A 59 7.98 2.40 -9.34
C TYR A 59 7.19 2.63 -10.62
N LEU A 60 6.47 3.75 -10.71
CA LEU A 60 5.81 4.16 -11.95
C LEU A 60 6.87 4.51 -13.00
N VAL A 61 7.78 5.43 -12.69
CA VAL A 61 8.83 5.85 -13.64
C VAL A 61 9.77 4.67 -13.93
N GLY A 62 10.22 3.94 -12.90
CA GLY A 62 11.07 2.77 -13.09
C GLY A 62 10.40 1.67 -13.93
N GLY A 63 9.13 1.35 -13.65
CA GLY A 63 8.37 0.34 -14.37
C GLY A 63 8.18 0.67 -15.85
N ILE A 64 7.80 1.91 -16.18
CA ILE A 64 7.62 2.31 -17.58
C ILE A 64 8.96 2.37 -18.33
N LEU A 65 10.03 2.84 -17.69
CA LEU A 65 11.37 2.85 -18.29
C LEU A 65 11.86 1.42 -18.59
N LEU A 66 11.69 0.49 -17.66
CA LEU A 66 12.01 -0.93 -17.87
C LEU A 66 11.21 -1.52 -19.03
N TYR A 67 9.92 -1.21 -19.13
CA TYR A 67 9.10 -1.63 -20.27
C TYR A 67 9.64 -1.08 -21.58
N LEU A 68 9.86 0.23 -21.68
CA LEU A 68 10.32 0.89 -22.91
C LEU A 68 11.71 0.42 -23.34
N PHE A 69 12.60 0.12 -22.40
CA PHE A 69 13.94 -0.37 -22.69
C PHE A 69 13.93 -1.82 -23.23
N PHE A 70 13.13 -2.71 -22.62
CA PHE A 70 13.13 -4.13 -22.99
C PHE A 70 12.06 -4.55 -23.99
N ARG A 71 11.08 -3.69 -24.35
CA ARG A 71 9.92 -4.05 -25.20
C ARG A 71 10.26 -4.67 -26.55
N LYS A 72 11.45 -4.40 -27.11
CA LYS A 72 11.89 -4.95 -28.40
C LYS A 72 12.85 -6.14 -28.28
N THR A 73 13.49 -6.33 -27.13
CA THR A 73 14.61 -7.28 -26.97
C THR A 73 14.29 -8.42 -26.01
N LYS A 74 13.59 -8.15 -24.91
CA LYS A 74 13.37 -9.11 -23.82
C LYS A 74 11.93 -9.00 -23.30
N PRO A 75 10.95 -9.63 -23.96
CA PRO A 75 9.52 -9.41 -23.70
C PRO A 75 9.09 -9.73 -22.27
N ARG A 76 9.68 -10.76 -21.63
CA ARG A 76 9.41 -11.09 -20.22
C ARG A 76 9.79 -9.96 -19.26
N GLN A 77 10.90 -9.28 -19.51
CA GLN A 77 11.36 -8.16 -18.65
C GLN A 77 10.57 -6.89 -18.92
N ALA A 78 10.18 -6.67 -20.19
CA ALA A 78 9.24 -5.60 -20.52
C ALA A 78 7.89 -5.80 -19.81
N ALA A 79 7.35 -7.02 -19.84
CA ALA A 79 6.13 -7.38 -19.12
C ALA A 79 6.27 -7.19 -17.60
N ALA A 80 7.42 -7.54 -17.01
CA ALA A 80 7.68 -7.30 -15.59
C ALA A 80 7.70 -5.80 -15.24
N GLY A 81 8.31 -4.96 -16.08
CA GLY A 81 8.30 -3.50 -15.91
C GLY A 81 6.89 -2.92 -16.02
N LEU A 82 6.12 -3.34 -17.03
CA LEU A 82 4.74 -2.89 -17.22
C LEU A 82 3.80 -3.40 -16.12
N PHE A 83 4.02 -4.61 -15.63
CA PHE A 83 3.31 -5.15 -14.47
C PHE A 83 3.59 -4.33 -13.19
N LEU A 84 4.86 -3.97 -12.93
CA LEU A 84 5.23 -3.09 -11.81
C LEU A 84 4.56 -1.72 -11.91
N PHE A 85 4.55 -1.12 -13.10
CA PHE A 85 3.87 0.14 -13.37
C PHE A 85 2.37 0.03 -13.09
N THR A 86 1.70 -0.95 -13.71
CA THR A 86 0.24 -1.07 -13.64
C THR A 86 -0.24 -1.45 -12.25
N THR A 87 0.45 -2.31 -11.51
CA THR A 87 0.04 -2.62 -10.13
C THR A 87 0.18 -1.42 -9.19
N THR A 88 1.24 -0.62 -9.36
CA THR A 88 1.43 0.61 -8.57
C THR A 88 0.36 1.64 -8.91
N ALA A 89 0.05 1.81 -10.20
CA ALA A 89 -0.97 2.75 -10.65
C ALA A 89 -2.37 2.36 -10.16
N VAL A 90 -2.75 1.09 -10.33
CA VAL A 90 -4.07 0.58 -9.92
C VAL A 90 -4.25 0.64 -8.40
N SER A 91 -3.23 0.27 -7.63
CA SER A 91 -3.30 0.34 -6.17
C SER A 91 -3.41 1.79 -5.68
N GLY A 92 -2.66 2.72 -6.28
CA GLY A 92 -2.71 4.15 -5.97
C GLY A 92 -4.06 4.79 -6.33
N LEU A 93 -4.59 4.50 -7.53
CA LEU A 93 -5.91 4.98 -7.96
C LEU A 93 -7.02 4.45 -7.06
N GLY A 94 -6.99 3.15 -6.73
CA GLY A 94 -7.95 2.54 -5.81
C GLY A 94 -7.90 3.17 -4.42
N ALA A 95 -6.70 3.41 -3.89
CA ALA A 95 -6.53 4.09 -2.61
C ALA A 95 -7.06 5.53 -2.65
N ASN A 96 -6.79 6.28 -3.71
CA ASN A 96 -7.27 7.66 -3.86
C ASN A 96 -8.79 7.76 -3.98
N LEU A 97 -9.41 6.83 -4.71
CA LEU A 97 -10.87 6.75 -4.80
C LEU A 97 -11.50 6.52 -3.41
N ILE A 98 -10.97 5.57 -2.65
CA ILE A 98 -11.49 5.28 -1.31
C ILE A 98 -11.22 6.45 -0.36
N LYS A 99 -10.06 7.13 -0.47
CA LYS A 99 -9.75 8.35 0.31
C LYS A 99 -10.81 9.43 0.13
N PHE A 100 -11.19 9.70 -1.11
CA PHE A 100 -12.23 10.68 -1.41
C PHE A 100 -13.56 10.30 -0.75
N ILE A 101 -13.96 9.03 -0.88
CA ILE A 101 -15.23 8.55 -0.32
C ILE A 101 -15.21 8.59 1.20
N ALA A 102 -14.18 8.02 1.83
CA ALA A 102 -14.09 7.85 3.28
C ALA A 102 -13.87 9.19 4.02
N GLY A 103 -12.99 10.04 3.49
CA GLY A 103 -12.64 11.33 4.09
C GLY A 103 -12.27 11.24 5.58
N ARG A 104 -11.34 10.34 5.92
CA ARG A 104 -10.88 10.14 7.31
C ARG A 104 -9.85 11.19 7.73
N ALA A 105 -10.07 11.84 8.87
CA ALA A 105 -9.11 12.72 9.51
C ALA A 105 -7.75 12.01 9.73
N ARG A 106 -6.63 12.70 9.47
CA ARG A 106 -5.27 12.21 9.77
C ARG A 106 -4.92 12.39 11.25
N PRO A 107 -3.95 11.63 11.79
CA PRO A 107 -3.50 11.81 13.17
C PRO A 107 -3.07 13.24 13.51
N LYS A 108 -2.54 13.99 12.52
CA LYS A 108 -2.21 15.41 12.71
C LYS A 108 -3.42 16.24 13.19
N LEU A 109 -4.62 16.03 12.64
CA LEU A 109 -5.83 16.75 13.06
C LEU A 109 -6.26 16.38 14.49
N PHE A 110 -6.03 15.13 14.89
CA PHE A 110 -6.25 14.71 16.26
C PHE A 110 -5.34 15.47 17.24
N PHE A 111 -4.04 15.58 16.92
CA PHE A 111 -3.09 16.27 17.79
C PHE A 111 -3.25 17.80 17.79
N SER A 112 -3.65 18.41 16.66
CA SER A 112 -3.80 19.88 16.58
C SER A 112 -5.17 20.38 17.04
N GLU A 113 -6.24 19.65 16.76
CA GLU A 113 -7.63 20.11 16.88
C GLU A 113 -8.53 19.14 17.67
N GLY A 114 -8.00 17.98 18.11
CA GLY A 114 -8.80 16.95 18.77
C GLY A 114 -9.74 16.18 17.84
N ILE A 115 -9.65 16.40 16.52
CA ILE A 115 -10.56 15.81 15.55
C ILE A 115 -10.09 14.40 15.16
N ASN A 116 -10.94 13.41 15.41
CA ASN A 116 -10.79 12.04 14.92
C ASN A 116 -12.13 11.55 14.39
N GLY A 117 -12.16 11.02 13.16
CA GLY A 117 -13.42 10.62 12.53
C GLY A 117 -13.37 10.57 11.02
N PHE A 118 -14.55 10.40 10.43
CA PHE A 118 -14.78 10.42 9.00
C PHE A 118 -15.68 11.59 8.65
N ASN A 119 -15.35 12.27 7.55
CA ASN A 119 -16.16 13.28 6.91
C ASN A 119 -16.24 12.89 5.43
N PHE A 120 -17.31 12.19 5.05
CA PHE A 120 -17.40 11.55 3.73
C PHE A 120 -17.35 12.56 2.59
N PHE A 121 -16.80 12.16 1.44
CA PHE A 121 -16.67 12.98 0.23
C PHE A 121 -15.81 14.24 0.40
N HIS A 122 -14.67 14.08 1.08
CA HIS A 122 -13.74 15.17 1.37
C HIS A 122 -12.47 15.09 0.53
N ILE A 123 -11.95 16.24 0.10
CA ILE A 123 -10.82 16.32 -0.85
C ILE A 123 -9.53 16.79 -0.16
N GLU A 124 -9.65 17.51 0.95
CA GLU A 124 -8.49 18.05 1.65
C GLU A 124 -7.54 16.95 2.18
N HIS A 125 -6.25 17.19 2.04
CA HIS A 125 -5.21 16.23 2.43
C HIS A 125 -5.29 15.85 3.93
N ALA A 126 -5.73 16.77 4.79
CA ALA A 126 -5.92 16.53 6.23
C ALA A 126 -7.00 15.47 6.53
N TRP A 127 -7.97 15.31 5.62
CA TRP A 127 -9.04 14.31 5.67
C TRP A 127 -8.80 13.12 4.73
N ALA A 128 -7.63 13.04 4.11
CA ALA A 128 -7.27 11.96 3.21
C ALA A 128 -6.38 10.92 3.91
N SER A 129 -6.77 10.41 5.09
CA SER A 129 -6.01 9.38 5.82
C SER A 129 -6.25 7.98 5.27
N PHE A 130 -7.49 7.49 5.32
CA PHE A 130 -7.84 6.11 4.97
C PHE A 130 -8.13 5.95 3.46
N PRO A 131 -7.60 4.91 2.79
CA PRO A 131 -6.50 4.02 3.20
C PRO A 131 -5.13 4.68 2.96
N SER A 132 -4.05 4.12 3.51
CA SER A 132 -2.69 4.62 3.31
C SER A 132 -2.17 4.34 1.89
N GLY A 133 -1.87 5.39 1.12
CA GLY A 133 -1.34 5.26 -0.25
C GLY A 133 0.10 4.74 -0.31
N HIS A 134 0.95 5.11 0.67
CA HIS A 134 2.29 4.55 0.79
C HIS A 134 2.25 3.05 1.13
N SER A 135 1.28 2.63 1.96
CA SER A 135 1.10 1.21 2.26
C SER A 135 0.63 0.43 1.02
N ALA A 136 -0.33 0.98 0.27
CA ALA A 136 -0.77 0.41 -1.00
C ALA A 136 0.37 0.25 -2.01
N THR A 137 1.20 1.29 -2.16
CA THR A 137 2.39 1.26 -3.00
C THR A 137 3.36 0.18 -2.53
N ALA A 138 3.78 0.23 -1.26
CA ALA A 138 4.76 -0.69 -0.67
C ALA A 138 4.36 -2.15 -0.84
N PHE A 139 3.10 -2.49 -0.53
CA PHE A 139 2.62 -3.86 -0.64
C PHE A 139 2.30 -4.28 -2.08
N SER A 140 1.92 -3.36 -2.97
CA SER A 140 1.79 -3.69 -4.39
C SER A 140 3.13 -4.09 -4.98
N VAL A 141 4.18 -3.30 -4.74
CA VAL A 141 5.55 -3.57 -5.20
C VAL A 141 6.13 -4.81 -4.54
N ALA A 142 6.01 -4.93 -3.22
CA ALA A 142 6.50 -6.11 -2.48
C ALA A 142 5.86 -7.39 -3.01
N MET A 143 4.54 -7.39 -3.25
CA MET A 143 3.85 -8.53 -3.81
C MET A 143 4.25 -8.78 -5.27
N ALA A 144 4.44 -7.74 -6.09
CA ALA A 144 4.90 -7.90 -7.46
C ALA A 144 6.27 -8.60 -7.52
N PHE A 145 7.24 -8.16 -6.71
CA PHE A 145 8.53 -8.83 -6.60
C PHE A 145 8.43 -10.23 -6.01
N ALA A 146 7.58 -10.46 -5.01
CA ALA A 146 7.33 -11.77 -4.44
C ALA A 146 6.66 -12.78 -5.40
N LEU A 147 5.97 -12.29 -6.44
CA LEU A 147 5.38 -13.11 -7.50
C LEU A 147 6.40 -13.37 -8.62
N LEU A 148 7.16 -12.35 -9.04
CA LEU A 148 8.19 -12.47 -10.07
C LEU A 148 9.43 -13.25 -9.58
N TRP A 149 9.76 -13.16 -8.29
CA TRP A 149 10.92 -13.80 -7.67
C TRP A 149 10.51 -14.51 -6.36
N PRO A 150 9.92 -15.71 -6.44
CA PRO A 150 9.37 -16.40 -5.27
C PRO A 150 10.38 -16.71 -4.17
N LYS A 151 11.66 -16.97 -4.52
CA LYS A 151 12.73 -17.27 -3.55
C LYS A 151 13.03 -16.11 -2.59
N GLY A 152 12.71 -14.87 -2.99
CA GLY A 152 12.94 -13.64 -2.23
C GLY A 152 11.69 -13.10 -1.56
N ARG A 153 10.55 -13.83 -1.64
CA ARG A 153 9.26 -13.38 -1.10
C ARG A 153 9.33 -12.89 0.34
N PRO A 154 9.97 -13.59 1.31
CA PRO A 154 10.04 -13.11 2.68
C PRO A 154 10.71 -11.74 2.79
N LEU A 155 11.79 -11.52 2.03
CA LEU A 155 12.53 -10.26 2.01
C LEU A 155 11.68 -9.11 1.47
N PHE A 156 11.01 -9.31 0.33
CA PHE A 156 10.18 -8.25 -0.27
C PHE A 156 8.99 -7.89 0.62
N LEU A 157 8.32 -8.89 1.20
CA LEU A 157 7.20 -8.65 2.12
C LEU A 157 7.65 -7.96 3.41
N LEU A 158 8.84 -8.31 3.94
CA LEU A 158 9.41 -7.62 5.09
C LEU A 158 9.73 -6.16 4.75
N ALA A 159 10.33 -5.88 3.59
CA ALA A 159 10.59 -4.52 3.14
C ALA A 159 9.29 -3.71 2.99
N GLY A 160 8.25 -4.31 2.39
CA GLY A 160 6.93 -3.69 2.29
C GLY A 160 6.31 -3.40 3.67
N ALA A 161 6.44 -4.33 4.61
CA ALA A 161 5.98 -4.15 5.98
C ALA A 161 6.73 -3.02 6.72
N LEU A 162 8.05 -2.89 6.54
CA LEU A 162 8.83 -1.80 7.15
C LEU A 162 8.41 -0.42 6.60
N ILE A 163 8.17 -0.31 5.29
CA ILE A 163 7.68 0.93 4.66
C ILE A 163 6.25 1.25 5.12
N ALA A 164 5.39 0.24 5.25
CA ALA A 164 4.03 0.42 5.74
C ALA A 164 4.03 0.87 7.22
N PHE A 165 4.86 0.22 8.05
CA PHE A 165 5.01 0.54 9.46
C PHE A 165 5.56 1.96 9.68
N SER A 166 6.48 2.44 8.83
CA SER A 166 7.00 3.81 8.95
C SER A 166 5.89 4.87 8.88
N ARG A 167 4.74 4.57 8.27
CA ARG A 167 3.59 5.49 8.21
C ARG A 167 2.87 5.63 9.56
N ILE A 168 2.86 4.56 10.35
CA ILE A 168 2.32 4.54 11.71
C ILE A 168 3.31 5.25 12.63
N PHE A 169 4.60 4.89 12.53
CA PHE A 169 5.65 5.49 13.36
C PHE A 169 5.71 7.01 13.21
N LEU A 170 5.71 7.51 11.96
CA LEU A 170 5.71 8.96 11.67
C LEU A 170 4.34 9.64 11.88
N THR A 171 3.39 8.94 12.50
CA THR A 171 2.03 9.43 12.81
C THR A 171 1.30 10.03 11.61
N GLN A 172 1.58 9.53 10.41
CA GLN A 172 0.94 10.01 9.17
C GLN A 172 -0.36 9.30 8.88
N HIS A 173 -0.51 8.07 9.40
CA HIS A 173 -1.64 7.19 9.19
C HIS A 173 -1.88 6.32 10.41
N TYR A 174 -3.13 5.93 10.61
CA TYR A 174 -3.50 4.96 11.61
C TYR A 174 -3.20 3.53 11.14
N PRO A 175 -2.98 2.57 12.05
CA PRO A 175 -2.83 1.15 11.72
C PRO A 175 -3.92 0.59 10.79
N SER A 176 -5.20 0.94 10.98
CA SER A 176 -6.26 0.50 10.06
C SER A 176 -6.15 1.08 8.65
N ASP A 177 -5.65 2.31 8.49
CA ASP A 177 -5.34 2.89 7.16
C ASP A 177 -4.26 2.05 6.45
N VAL A 178 -3.26 1.62 7.23
CA VAL A 178 -2.14 0.82 6.74
C VAL A 178 -2.61 -0.58 6.35
N ILE A 179 -3.44 -1.25 7.17
CA ILE A 179 -4.03 -2.55 6.86
C ILE A 179 -4.82 -2.50 5.54
N ALA A 180 -5.73 -1.54 5.41
CA ALA A 180 -6.54 -1.38 4.20
C ALA A 180 -5.69 -1.08 2.97
N GLY A 181 -4.71 -0.17 3.11
CA GLY A 181 -3.76 0.14 2.04
C GLY A 181 -2.97 -1.09 1.59
N SER A 182 -2.42 -1.86 2.54
CA SER A 182 -1.68 -3.09 2.26
C SER A 182 -2.51 -4.09 1.48
N TYR A 183 -3.77 -4.29 1.87
CA TYR A 183 -4.69 -5.18 1.16
C TYR A 183 -4.93 -4.74 -0.28
N ILE A 184 -5.21 -3.45 -0.51
CA ILE A 184 -5.39 -2.90 -1.87
C ILE A 184 -4.15 -3.16 -2.73
N GLY A 185 -2.95 -2.95 -2.18
CA GLY A 185 -1.70 -3.23 -2.86
C GLY A 185 -1.54 -4.71 -3.23
N ILE A 186 -1.73 -5.61 -2.28
CA ILE A 186 -1.63 -7.07 -2.49
C ILE A 186 -2.66 -7.52 -3.54
N ALA A 187 -3.91 -7.10 -3.40
CA ALA A 187 -4.99 -7.50 -4.29
C ALA A 187 -4.73 -7.03 -5.72
N SER A 188 -4.30 -5.77 -5.91
CA SER A 188 -3.95 -5.23 -7.23
C SER A 188 -2.87 -6.07 -7.92
N SER A 189 -1.80 -6.42 -7.19
CA SER A 189 -0.70 -7.22 -7.74
C SER A 189 -1.11 -8.64 -8.10
N ILE A 190 -1.89 -9.32 -7.25
CA ILE A 190 -2.34 -10.69 -7.53
C ILE A 190 -3.29 -10.72 -8.74
N LEU A 191 -4.24 -9.78 -8.82
CA LEU A 191 -5.20 -9.71 -9.91
C LEU A 191 -4.50 -9.44 -11.25
N LEU A 192 -3.58 -8.48 -11.28
CA LEU A 192 -2.84 -8.13 -12.50
C LEU A 192 -1.82 -9.19 -12.90
N TYR A 193 -1.17 -9.87 -11.94
CA TYR A 193 -0.18 -10.90 -12.25
C TYR A 193 -0.76 -12.01 -13.15
N HIS A 194 -2.02 -12.40 -12.90
CA HIS A 194 -2.70 -13.40 -13.72
C HIS A 194 -2.97 -12.92 -15.15
N HIS A 195 -3.24 -11.62 -15.33
CA HIS A 195 -3.41 -11.03 -16.67
C HIS A 195 -2.11 -11.07 -17.48
N TYR A 196 -0.97 -10.75 -16.87
CA TYR A 196 0.32 -10.69 -17.57
C TYR A 196 0.99 -12.05 -17.77
N PHE A 197 0.95 -12.95 -16.78
CA PHE A 197 1.83 -14.12 -16.76
C PHE A 197 1.12 -15.47 -16.68
N LYS A 198 -0.19 -15.50 -16.41
CA LYS A 198 -0.97 -16.76 -16.29
C LYS A 198 -1.89 -17.00 -17.49
N LYS A 199 -2.32 -15.94 -18.18
CA LYS A 199 -3.14 -16.02 -19.40
C LYS A 199 -2.38 -16.49 -20.64
N GLN A 200 -1.03 -16.45 -20.65
CA GLN A 200 -0.19 -16.83 -21.82
C GLN A 200 0.10 -18.33 -21.96
N LEU A 201 -0.67 -19.22 -21.30
CA LEU A 201 -0.48 -20.69 -21.38
C LEU A 201 -1.58 -21.41 -22.17
N HIS A 202 -2.53 -20.69 -22.76
CA HIS A 202 -3.67 -21.26 -23.50
C HIS A 202 -3.93 -20.63 -24.87
N ASP A 203 -2.99 -19.84 -25.39
CA ASP A 203 -2.93 -19.43 -26.80
C ASP A 203 -1.65 -20.03 -27.42
#